data_AF-A0A2Z6QTU2-F1
#
_entry.id   AF-A0A2Z6QTU2-F1
#
_cell.length_a   1.000
_cell.length_b   1.000
_cell.length_c   1.000
_cell.angle_alpha   90.00
_cell.angle_beta   90.00
_cell.angle_gamma   90.00
#
_symmetry.space_group_name_H-M   'P 1'
#
loop_
_entity.id
_entity.type
_entity.pdbx_description
1 polymer ?
#
loop_
_entity_poly.entity_id
_entity_poly.type
_entity_poly.pdbx_seq_one_letter_code
_entity_poly.pdbx_strand_id
1 'polypeptide(L)'
;MSWQNIPGGLTQVSVGRGNNVWGVNSQDNIYQYYNGNWRQVDGAAVNIGVGSDGAVWCVNKSDEIFARVNNTWVKVDGALVQISVGDKNHIWGVSRQGQIFYRTNGDVNGTWVNVPGSLKNVSVAADGTVWGVNSNDDIFRWNSINWELVPGKLKQIYTSSASYVVGVSSIDEIFQYRHGTWFKYDGALKNVAISVDGILWGVASNNTIYTRQDGGIGGPAFK
;
A
#
# COMPACT_ATOMS: atom_id res chain seq x y z
N MET A 1 -18.16 14.66 -2.40
CA MET A 1 -17.00 14.75 -1.49
C MET A 1 -15.76 14.86 -2.35
N SER A 2 -14.82 15.74 -1.99
CA SER A 2 -13.71 16.14 -2.86
C SER A 2 -12.37 15.78 -2.22
N TRP A 3 -11.34 15.64 -3.05
CA TRP A 3 -9.96 15.55 -2.60
C TRP A 3 -9.53 16.84 -1.91
N GLN A 4 -8.85 16.70 -0.78
CA GLN A 4 -8.25 17.80 -0.01
C GLN A 4 -6.74 17.75 -0.15
N ASN A 5 -6.13 18.89 -0.49
CA ASN A 5 -4.68 19.00 -0.57
C ASN A 5 -4.05 18.94 0.83
N ILE A 6 -2.98 18.16 0.97
CA ILE A 6 -2.15 18.13 2.16
C ILE A 6 -0.78 18.73 1.80
N PRO A 7 -0.28 19.75 2.52
CA PRO A 7 1.03 20.33 2.25
C PRO A 7 2.17 19.30 2.31
N GLY A 8 3.14 19.44 1.42
CA GLY A 8 4.28 18.54 1.28
C GLY A 8 4.40 17.94 -0.12
N GLY A 9 5.37 17.05 -0.30
CA GLY A 9 5.58 16.34 -1.55
C GLY A 9 6.07 14.92 -1.30
N LEU A 10 5.35 13.93 -1.82
CA LEU A 10 5.70 12.52 -1.73
C LEU A 10 5.77 11.90 -3.12
N THR A 11 6.41 10.73 -3.22
CA THR A 11 6.38 9.87 -4.41
C THR A 11 5.51 8.65 -4.18
N GLN A 12 5.36 8.20 -2.92
CA GLN A 12 4.48 7.11 -2.51
C GLN A 12 3.95 7.33 -1.09
N VAL A 13 2.72 6.87 -0.84
CA VAL A 13 2.02 6.93 0.45
C VAL A 13 1.41 5.57 0.79
N SER A 14 1.33 5.26 2.08
CA SER A 14 0.68 4.07 2.65
C SER A 14 -0.08 4.46 3.91
N VAL A 15 -1.24 3.83 4.15
CA VAL A 15 -2.10 4.14 5.30
C VAL A 15 -2.66 2.87 5.94
N GLY A 16 -2.45 2.74 7.25
CA GLY A 16 -3.00 1.63 8.04
C GLY A 16 -4.41 1.93 8.54
N ARG A 17 -4.55 2.09 9.86
CA ARG A 17 -5.81 2.51 10.52
C ARG A 17 -5.81 4.00 10.83
N GLY A 18 -6.98 4.64 10.70
CA GLY A 18 -7.15 6.08 10.93
C GLY A 18 -6.15 6.92 10.13
N ASN A 19 -5.42 7.78 10.83
CA ASN A 19 -4.39 8.66 10.26
C ASN A 19 -2.95 8.12 10.43
N ASN A 20 -2.77 6.81 10.63
CA ASN A 20 -1.44 6.21 10.58
C ASN A 20 -0.95 6.12 9.14
N VAL A 21 -0.38 7.23 8.66
CA VAL A 21 0.03 7.43 7.27
C VAL A 21 1.54 7.62 7.22
N TRP A 22 2.17 6.90 6.30
CA TRP A 22 3.60 6.99 6.02
C TRP A 22 3.81 7.25 4.55
N GLY A 23 4.92 7.92 4.22
CA GLY A 23 5.28 8.17 2.84
C GLY A 23 6.76 8.41 2.66
N VAL A 24 7.19 8.36 1.41
CA VAL A 24 8.55 8.67 0.98
C VAL A 24 8.51 9.74 -0.10
N ASN A 25 9.55 10.56 -0.22
CA ASN A 25 9.63 11.62 -1.23
C ASN A 25 10.67 11.32 -2.34
N SER A 26 10.87 12.28 -3.25
CA SER A 26 11.83 12.16 -4.36
C SER A 26 13.30 12.10 -3.95
N GLN A 27 13.61 12.50 -2.71
CA GLN A 27 14.93 12.43 -2.09
C GLN A 27 15.11 11.18 -1.22
N ASP A 28 14.15 10.25 -1.27
CA ASP A 28 14.06 9.04 -0.44
C ASP A 28 13.86 9.31 1.06
N ASN A 29 13.57 10.56 1.46
CA ASN A 29 13.29 10.89 2.86
C ASN A 29 11.97 10.23 3.27
N ILE A 30 11.95 9.69 4.49
CA ILE A 30 10.78 9.03 5.08
C ILE A 30 10.00 10.04 5.92
N TYR A 31 8.68 10.04 5.79
CA TYR A 31 7.80 10.89 6.59
C TYR A 31 6.65 10.09 7.22
N GLN A 32 6.33 10.44 8.46
CA GLN A 32 5.12 10.00 9.16
C GLN A 32 4.17 11.19 9.30
N TYR A 33 2.89 11.00 8.98
CA TYR A 33 1.86 12.00 9.24
C TYR A 33 1.41 11.93 10.70
N TYR A 34 1.51 13.04 11.43
CA TYR A 34 1.16 13.11 12.84
C TYR A 34 0.64 14.50 13.20
N ASN A 35 -0.50 14.57 13.88
CA ASN A 35 -1.15 15.82 14.32
C ASN A 35 -1.22 16.88 13.20
N GLY A 36 -1.72 16.48 12.03
CA GLY A 36 -1.93 17.38 10.90
C GLY A 36 -0.68 17.72 10.09
N ASN A 37 0.50 17.21 10.46
CA ASN A 37 1.78 17.60 9.86
C ASN A 37 2.65 16.38 9.52
N TRP A 38 3.49 16.53 8.50
CA TRP A 38 4.53 15.55 8.19
C TRP A 38 5.73 15.74 9.11
N ARG A 39 6.17 14.65 9.74
CA ARG A 39 7.41 14.58 10.50
C ARG A 39 8.39 13.70 9.75
N GLN A 40 9.57 14.23 9.48
CA GLN A 40 10.65 13.43 8.90
C GLN A 40 11.11 12.39 9.92
N VAL A 41 11.34 11.17 9.43
CA VAL A 41 11.89 10.06 10.19
C VAL A 41 13.21 9.69 9.54
N ASP A 42 14.26 9.53 10.35
CA ASP A 42 15.60 9.17 9.86
C ASP A 42 15.58 7.91 9.01
N GLY A 43 16.47 7.84 8.01
CA GLY A 43 16.55 6.73 7.05
C GLY A 43 16.23 7.16 5.62
N ALA A 44 16.38 6.22 4.70
CA ALA A 44 16.12 6.42 3.28
C ALA A 44 15.33 5.24 2.71
N ALA A 45 14.21 5.52 2.04
CA ALA A 45 13.37 4.49 1.42
C ALA A 45 12.70 4.98 0.12
N VAL A 46 12.42 4.04 -0.78
CA VAL A 46 11.68 4.29 -2.04
C VAL A 46 10.27 3.73 -2.02
N ASN A 47 9.97 2.84 -1.08
CA ASN A 47 8.64 2.33 -0.84
C ASN A 47 8.47 1.97 0.64
N ILE A 48 7.30 2.30 1.21
CA ILE A 48 6.97 2.09 2.62
C ILE A 48 5.56 1.50 2.75
N GLY A 49 5.41 0.52 3.64
CA GLY A 49 4.16 -0.10 4.03
C GLY A 49 3.89 0.12 5.52
N VAL A 50 2.63 0.42 5.86
CA VAL A 50 2.17 0.53 7.24
C VAL A 50 0.91 -0.28 7.47
N GLY A 51 0.93 -1.13 8.48
CA GLY A 51 -0.17 -1.99 8.89
C GLY A 51 -1.18 -1.27 9.79
N SER A 52 -2.37 -1.87 9.89
CA SER A 52 -3.44 -1.42 10.76
C SER A 52 -3.10 -1.49 12.26
N ASP A 53 -2.14 -2.32 12.63
CA ASP A 53 -1.58 -2.47 13.99
C ASP A 53 -0.39 -1.55 14.28
N GLY A 54 0.04 -0.75 13.30
CA GLY A 54 1.18 0.15 13.41
C GLY A 54 2.52 -0.44 13.00
N ALA A 55 2.59 -1.70 12.54
CA ALA A 55 3.82 -2.24 11.95
C ALA A 55 4.22 -1.41 10.72
N VAL A 56 5.51 -1.07 10.59
CA VAL A 56 6.04 -0.28 9.47
C VAL A 56 7.26 -0.97 8.89
N TRP A 57 7.24 -1.16 7.58
CA TRP A 57 8.36 -1.73 6.83
C TRP A 57 8.64 -0.87 5.60
N CYS A 58 9.89 -0.83 5.18
CA CYS A 58 10.28 -0.10 3.98
C CYS A 58 11.37 -0.83 3.20
N VAL A 59 11.56 -0.40 1.96
CA VAL A 59 12.66 -0.83 1.10
C VAL A 59 13.37 0.40 0.53
N ASN A 60 14.68 0.31 0.35
CA ASN A 60 15.51 1.41 -0.16
C ASN A 60 15.92 1.23 -1.64
N LYS A 61 16.66 2.20 -2.19
CA LYS A 61 17.13 2.18 -3.59
C LYS A 61 18.03 0.98 -3.93
N SER A 62 18.64 0.38 -2.93
CA SER A 62 19.52 -0.79 -3.04
C SER A 62 18.76 -2.12 -2.85
N ASP A 63 17.42 -2.05 -2.87
CA ASP A 63 16.50 -3.17 -2.65
C ASP A 63 16.60 -3.77 -1.23
N GLU A 64 17.29 -3.11 -0.29
CA GLU A 64 17.42 -3.57 1.09
C GLU A 64 16.11 -3.33 1.86
N ILE A 65 15.78 -4.26 2.76
CA ILE A 65 14.52 -4.27 3.51
C ILE A 65 14.77 -3.85 4.95
N PHE A 66 13.90 -3.01 5.51
CA PHE A 66 13.97 -2.59 6.90
C PHE A 66 12.59 -2.68 7.57
N ALA A 67 12.58 -3.18 8.81
CA ALA A 67 11.43 -3.14 9.70
C ALA A 67 11.65 -2.08 10.77
N ARG A 68 10.59 -1.36 11.16
CA ARG A 68 10.66 -0.39 12.26
C ARG A 68 10.37 -1.08 13.60
N VAL A 69 11.41 -1.26 14.41
CA VAL A 69 11.34 -1.91 15.74
C VAL A 69 11.78 -0.91 16.80
N ASN A 70 10.95 -0.69 17.82
CA ASN A 70 11.24 0.25 18.92
C ASN A 70 11.72 1.64 18.42
N ASN A 71 11.06 2.17 17.39
CA ASN A 71 11.41 3.44 16.71
C ASN A 71 12.77 3.47 15.98
N THR A 72 13.40 2.32 15.77
CA THR A 72 14.65 2.18 15.01
C THR A 72 14.44 1.30 13.78
N TRP A 73 15.21 1.54 12.72
CA TRP A 73 15.20 0.68 11.54
C TRP A 73 16.13 -0.50 11.75
N VAL A 74 15.59 -1.70 11.66
CA VAL A 74 16.34 -2.95 11.71
C VAL A 74 16.35 -3.54 10.30
N LYS A 75 17.55 -3.77 9.77
CA LYS A 75 17.72 -4.41 8.47
C LYS A 75 17.22 -5.85 8.54
N VAL A 76 16.46 -6.26 7.53
CA VAL A 76 15.93 -7.62 7.37
C VAL A 76 16.57 -8.25 6.14
N ASP A 77 16.76 -9.57 6.18
CA ASP A 77 17.30 -10.35 5.07
C ASP A 77 16.41 -10.28 3.82
N GLY A 78 16.98 -10.48 2.64
CA GLY A 78 16.27 -10.47 1.36
C GLY A 78 16.46 -9.17 0.55
N ALA A 79 15.82 -9.13 -0.63
CA ALA A 79 15.86 -7.98 -1.52
C ALA A 79 14.49 -7.75 -2.18
N LEU A 80 13.88 -6.58 -1.97
CA LEU A 80 12.56 -6.22 -2.48
C LEU A 80 12.57 -4.78 -3.01
N VAL A 81 11.76 -4.53 -4.05
CA VAL A 81 11.55 -3.17 -4.61
C VAL A 81 10.23 -2.55 -4.15
N GLN A 82 9.32 -3.36 -3.61
CA GLN A 82 8.06 -2.90 -3.03
C GLN A 82 7.64 -3.84 -1.89
N ILE A 83 7.06 -3.25 -0.84
CA ILE A 83 6.58 -3.94 0.35
C ILE A 83 5.18 -3.45 0.74
N SER A 84 4.36 -4.34 1.29
CA SER A 84 3.03 -4.06 1.81
C SER A 84 2.88 -4.75 3.16
N VAL A 85 2.24 -4.04 4.09
CA VAL A 85 2.05 -4.46 5.48
C VAL A 85 0.57 -4.29 5.81
N GLY A 86 -0.13 -5.39 6.08
CA GLY A 86 -1.51 -5.37 6.57
C GLY A 86 -1.56 -5.25 8.10
N ASP A 87 -0.72 -6.05 8.75
CA ASP A 87 -0.37 -6.00 10.18
C ASP A 87 0.99 -6.69 10.36
N LYS A 88 1.42 -6.92 11.60
CA LYS A 88 2.65 -7.67 11.89
C LYS A 88 2.68 -9.02 11.21
N ASN A 89 1.60 -9.80 11.19
CA ASN A 89 1.59 -11.17 10.65
C ASN A 89 1.41 -11.22 9.12
N HIS A 90 1.07 -10.10 8.50
CA HIS A 90 0.72 -10.01 7.09
C HIS A 90 1.63 -9.02 6.37
N ILE A 91 2.81 -9.51 5.96
CA ILE A 91 3.80 -8.71 5.22
C ILE A 91 4.12 -9.42 3.90
N TRP A 92 3.95 -8.70 2.80
CA TRP A 92 4.18 -9.18 1.44
C TRP A 92 5.03 -8.20 0.67
N GLY A 93 5.74 -8.67 -0.35
CA GLY A 93 6.48 -7.78 -1.22
C GLY A 93 6.88 -8.45 -2.53
N VAL A 94 7.43 -7.64 -3.42
CA VAL A 94 7.95 -8.09 -4.71
C VAL A 94 9.40 -7.67 -4.90
N SER A 95 10.18 -8.57 -5.50
CA SER A 95 11.56 -8.31 -5.92
C SER A 95 11.61 -7.59 -7.26
N ARG A 96 12.80 -7.14 -7.65
CA ARG A 96 13.05 -6.50 -8.95
C ARG A 96 12.76 -7.43 -10.14
N GLN A 97 12.89 -8.74 -9.95
CA GLN A 97 12.58 -9.78 -10.95
C GLN A 97 11.08 -10.13 -10.97
N GLY A 98 10.26 -9.44 -10.17
CA GLY A 98 8.83 -9.69 -10.05
C GLY A 98 8.46 -10.92 -9.23
N GLN A 99 9.43 -11.58 -8.59
CA GLN A 99 9.13 -12.68 -7.66
C GLN A 99 8.38 -12.13 -6.44
N ILE A 100 7.37 -12.87 -5.99
CA ILE A 100 6.46 -12.48 -4.91
C ILE A 100 6.87 -13.23 -3.65
N PHE A 101 6.86 -12.56 -2.51
CA PHE A 101 7.17 -13.17 -1.22
C PHE A 101 6.20 -12.72 -0.15
N TYR A 102 5.91 -13.62 0.80
CA TYR A 102 5.37 -13.26 2.11
C TYR A 102 6.38 -13.59 3.20
N ARG A 103 6.26 -12.90 4.34
CA ARG A 103 7.12 -13.09 5.51
C ARG A 103 6.43 -14.01 6.53
N THR A 104 7.10 -15.06 7.00
CA THR A 104 6.62 -15.88 8.12
C THR A 104 6.82 -15.17 9.45
N ASN A 105 6.01 -15.49 10.48
CA ASN A 105 6.09 -14.96 11.85
C ASN A 105 6.01 -13.43 12.03
N GLY A 106 5.95 -12.67 10.95
CA GLY A 106 5.61 -11.25 10.98
C GLY A 106 6.66 -10.30 11.57
N ASP A 107 7.88 -10.79 11.80
CA ASP A 107 8.94 -10.03 12.44
C ASP A 107 10.29 -10.17 11.71
N VAL A 108 11.30 -9.52 12.28
CA VAL A 108 12.67 -9.49 11.75
C VAL A 108 13.33 -10.88 11.73
N ASN A 109 12.80 -11.88 12.45
CA ASN A 109 13.33 -13.25 12.53
C ASN A 109 12.55 -14.26 11.70
N GLY A 110 11.49 -13.83 11.00
CA GLY A 110 10.80 -14.66 10.03
C GLY A 110 11.67 -15.20 8.89
N THR A 111 11.02 -15.77 7.89
CA THR A 111 11.63 -16.17 6.62
C THR A 111 10.76 -15.69 5.46
N TRP A 112 11.39 -15.35 4.34
CA TRP A 112 10.66 -15.05 3.11
C TRP A 112 10.29 -16.35 2.39
N VAL A 113 8.99 -16.51 2.11
CA VAL A 113 8.47 -17.65 1.36
C VAL A 113 8.00 -17.17 0.00
N ASN A 114 8.50 -17.80 -1.05
CA ASN A 114 8.11 -17.47 -2.41
C ASN A 114 6.67 -17.89 -2.68
N VAL A 115 5.90 -16.99 -3.30
CA VAL A 115 4.56 -17.26 -3.80
C VAL A 115 4.64 -17.36 -5.32
N PRO A 116 4.11 -18.43 -5.94
CA PRO A 116 4.13 -18.58 -7.39
C PRO A 116 3.47 -17.41 -8.11
N GLY A 117 4.05 -16.99 -9.24
CA GLY A 117 3.57 -15.88 -10.06
C GLY A 117 4.62 -14.79 -10.24
N SER A 118 4.23 -13.73 -10.96
CA SER A 118 5.08 -12.55 -11.15
C SER A 118 4.24 -11.27 -11.06
N LEU A 119 4.62 -10.38 -10.13
CA LEU A 119 3.94 -9.11 -9.89
C LEU A 119 4.95 -7.97 -9.81
N LYS A 120 4.53 -6.76 -10.16
CA LYS A 120 5.30 -5.53 -9.92
C LYS A 120 4.83 -4.75 -8.69
N ASN A 121 3.64 -5.07 -8.19
CA ASN A 121 3.09 -4.49 -6.98
C ASN A 121 2.11 -5.49 -6.34
N VAL A 122 2.24 -5.69 -5.03
CA VAL A 122 1.38 -6.54 -4.21
C VAL A 122 0.92 -5.75 -2.99
N SER A 123 -0.33 -5.98 -2.56
CA SER A 123 -0.87 -5.40 -1.35
C SER A 123 -1.58 -6.45 -0.52
N VAL A 124 -1.34 -6.44 0.78
CA VAL A 124 -1.94 -7.34 1.76
C VAL A 124 -2.63 -6.54 2.86
N ALA A 125 -3.78 -7.03 3.31
CA ALA A 125 -4.55 -6.51 4.44
C ALA A 125 -4.40 -7.39 5.69
N ALA A 126 -4.78 -6.86 6.86
CA ALA A 126 -4.74 -7.60 8.13
C ALA A 126 -5.73 -8.78 8.20
N ASP A 127 -6.75 -8.79 7.34
CA ASP A 127 -7.70 -9.91 7.20
C ASP A 127 -7.18 -11.02 6.27
N GLY A 128 -5.93 -10.90 5.79
CA GLY A 128 -5.32 -11.84 4.85
C GLY A 128 -5.71 -11.62 3.39
N THR A 129 -6.53 -10.61 3.07
CA THR A 129 -6.84 -10.24 1.69
C THR A 129 -5.56 -9.82 0.96
N VAL A 130 -5.28 -10.42 -0.20
CA VAL A 130 -4.11 -10.05 -1.03
C VAL A 130 -4.54 -9.79 -2.46
N TRP A 131 -4.07 -8.66 -2.98
CA TRP A 131 -4.21 -8.27 -4.37
C TRP A 131 -2.85 -7.92 -4.97
N GLY A 132 -2.74 -8.03 -6.28
CA GLY A 132 -1.53 -7.69 -6.99
C GLY A 132 -1.76 -7.25 -8.41
N VAL A 133 -0.76 -6.59 -9.00
CA VAL A 133 -0.72 -6.27 -10.43
C VAL A 133 0.62 -6.68 -11.04
N ASN A 134 0.59 -7.19 -12.27
CA ASN A 134 1.80 -7.62 -12.99
C ASN A 134 2.40 -6.51 -13.87
N SER A 135 3.47 -6.83 -14.61
CA SER A 135 4.13 -5.89 -15.53
C SER A 135 3.19 -5.34 -16.62
N ASN A 136 2.19 -6.13 -17.02
CA ASN A 136 1.21 -5.80 -18.06
C ASN A 136 -0.04 -5.07 -17.52
N ASP A 137 0.00 -4.61 -16.27
CA ASP A 137 -1.12 -4.00 -15.53
C ASP A 137 -2.31 -4.96 -15.29
N ASP A 138 -2.17 -6.27 -15.53
CA ASP A 138 -3.22 -7.24 -15.19
C ASP A 138 -3.38 -7.31 -13.67
N ILE A 139 -4.64 -7.39 -13.22
CA ILE A 139 -5.01 -7.38 -11.81
C ILE A 139 -5.28 -8.81 -11.35
N PHE A 140 -4.76 -9.18 -10.18
CA PHE A 140 -4.97 -10.49 -9.59
C PHE A 140 -5.41 -10.40 -8.13
N ARG A 141 -6.26 -11.34 -7.73
CA ARG A 141 -6.61 -11.59 -6.33
C ARG A 141 -6.08 -12.96 -5.91
N TRP A 142 -5.43 -13.03 -4.75
CA TRP A 142 -4.97 -14.30 -4.19
C TRP A 142 -6.12 -15.03 -3.50
N ASN A 143 -6.32 -16.32 -3.81
CA ASN A 143 -7.35 -17.15 -3.17
C ASN A 143 -6.79 -18.16 -2.16
N SER A 144 -5.55 -17.97 -1.69
CA SER A 144 -4.76 -18.90 -0.86
C SER A 144 -4.11 -20.08 -1.59
N ILE A 145 -4.47 -20.32 -2.86
CA ILE A 145 -3.92 -21.41 -3.67
C ILE A 145 -3.24 -20.86 -4.94
N ASN A 146 -3.93 -19.98 -5.65
CA ASN A 146 -3.50 -19.38 -6.90
C ASN A 146 -3.96 -17.93 -7.01
N TRP A 147 -3.35 -17.23 -7.98
CA TRP A 147 -3.81 -15.92 -8.42
C TRP A 147 -5.02 -16.08 -9.35
N GLU A 148 -6.10 -15.35 -9.06
CA GLU A 148 -7.29 -15.24 -9.91
C GLU A 148 -7.24 -13.92 -10.66
N LEU A 149 -7.36 -13.96 -11.99
CA LEU A 149 -7.42 -12.76 -12.82
C LEU A 149 -8.72 -11.99 -12.53
N VAL A 150 -8.59 -10.70 -12.28
CA VAL A 150 -9.72 -9.78 -12.11
C VAL A 150 -9.74 -8.80 -13.30
N PRO A 151 -10.87 -8.65 -14.02
CA PRO A 151 -10.95 -7.73 -15.15
C PRO A 151 -10.57 -6.29 -14.78
N GLY A 152 -9.79 -5.66 -15.64
CA GLY A 152 -9.31 -4.29 -15.47
C GLY A 152 -7.80 -4.18 -15.68
N LYS A 153 -7.28 -2.95 -15.65
CA LYS A 153 -5.85 -2.65 -15.76
C LYS A 153 -5.43 -1.61 -14.73
N LEU A 154 -4.48 -1.96 -13.87
CA LEU A 154 -3.93 -1.06 -12.85
C LEU A 154 -2.42 -1.21 -12.78
N LYS A 155 -1.71 -0.08 -12.63
CA LYS A 155 -0.25 -0.07 -12.41
C LYS A 155 0.13 -0.24 -10.94
N GLN A 156 -0.79 0.06 -10.03
CA GLN A 156 -0.64 -0.08 -8.59
C GLN A 156 -1.99 -0.40 -7.94
N ILE A 157 -1.97 -1.26 -6.93
CA ILE A 157 -3.12 -1.66 -6.13
C ILE A 157 -2.81 -1.53 -4.62
N TYR A 158 -3.83 -1.27 -3.81
CA TYR A 158 -3.74 -1.17 -2.36
C TYR A 158 -4.99 -1.79 -1.74
N THR A 159 -4.81 -2.60 -0.71
CA THR A 159 -5.91 -3.15 0.08
C THR A 159 -5.63 -3.02 1.56
N SER A 160 -6.65 -2.63 2.32
CA SER A 160 -6.65 -2.62 3.78
C SER A 160 -7.68 -3.59 4.37
N SER A 161 -8.62 -4.06 3.55
CA SER A 161 -9.53 -5.17 3.85
C SER A 161 -10.18 -5.68 2.56
N ALA A 162 -10.93 -6.77 2.64
CA ALA A 162 -11.79 -7.26 1.55
C ALA A 162 -12.77 -6.20 1.01
N SER A 163 -13.15 -5.20 1.81
CA SER A 163 -14.08 -4.12 1.43
C SER A 163 -13.38 -2.85 0.90
N TYR A 164 -12.08 -2.73 1.15
CA TYR A 164 -11.29 -1.56 0.79
C TYR A 164 -10.10 -1.96 -0.07
N VAL A 165 -10.36 -2.01 -1.38
CA VAL A 165 -9.40 -2.30 -2.44
C VAL A 165 -9.44 -1.16 -3.46
N VAL A 166 -8.33 -0.46 -3.62
CA VAL A 166 -8.19 0.69 -4.52
C VAL A 166 -6.96 0.53 -5.40
N GLY A 167 -6.92 1.26 -6.51
CA GLY A 167 -5.71 1.31 -7.31
C GLY A 167 -5.76 2.41 -8.35
N VAL A 168 -4.65 2.54 -9.08
CA VAL A 168 -4.51 3.53 -10.14
C VAL A 168 -4.11 2.89 -11.47
N SER A 169 -4.63 3.39 -12.58
CA SER A 169 -4.29 2.93 -13.93
C SER A 169 -2.97 3.53 -14.42
N SER A 170 -2.48 3.05 -15.57
CA SER A 170 -1.26 3.58 -16.20
C SER A 170 -1.31 5.08 -16.44
N ILE A 171 -2.51 5.63 -16.68
CA ILE A 171 -2.79 7.05 -16.93
C ILE A 171 -3.32 7.80 -15.69
N ASP A 172 -3.01 7.32 -14.49
CA ASP A 172 -3.31 7.96 -13.20
C ASP A 172 -4.81 8.01 -12.82
N GLU A 173 -5.70 7.31 -13.53
CA GLU A 173 -7.11 7.21 -13.11
C GLU A 173 -7.24 6.37 -11.84
N ILE A 174 -8.15 6.77 -10.94
CA ILE A 174 -8.28 6.20 -9.60
C ILE A 174 -9.55 5.34 -9.53
N PHE A 175 -9.43 4.12 -9.01
CA PHE A 175 -10.55 3.19 -8.91
C PHE A 175 -10.64 2.56 -7.51
N GLN A 176 -11.86 2.23 -7.10
CA GLN A 176 -12.13 1.31 -6.00
C GLN A 176 -12.93 0.12 -6.49
N TYR A 177 -12.54 -1.07 -6.06
CA TYR A 177 -13.31 -2.29 -6.27
C TYR A 177 -14.45 -2.36 -5.25
N ARG A 178 -15.70 -2.44 -5.71
CA ARG A 178 -16.88 -2.62 -4.85
C ARG A 178 -17.85 -3.57 -5.54
N HIS A 179 -18.44 -4.50 -4.79
CA HIS A 179 -19.48 -5.40 -5.29
C HIS A 179 -19.17 -6.08 -6.64
N GLY A 180 -17.92 -6.51 -6.85
CA GLY A 180 -17.54 -7.20 -8.09
C GLY A 180 -17.07 -6.31 -9.25
N THR A 181 -17.11 -4.98 -9.11
CA THR A 181 -16.78 -4.04 -10.20
C THR A 181 -15.93 -2.85 -9.74
N TRP A 182 -15.26 -2.19 -10.69
CA TRP A 182 -14.44 -1.01 -10.45
C TRP A 182 -15.26 0.27 -10.59
N PHE A 183 -15.26 1.09 -9.53
CA PHE A 183 -15.85 2.42 -9.51
C PHE A 183 -14.74 3.46 -9.62
N LYS A 184 -14.86 4.34 -10.61
CA LYS A 184 -13.90 5.42 -10.85
C LYS A 184 -14.16 6.61 -9.93
N TYR A 185 -13.09 7.18 -9.38
CA TYR A 185 -13.11 8.48 -8.73
C TYR A 185 -12.70 9.60 -9.70
N ASP A 186 -13.12 10.83 -9.39
CA ASP A 186 -12.56 12.03 -9.98
C ASP A 186 -11.11 12.26 -9.54
N GLY A 187 -10.36 13.01 -10.35
CA GLY A 187 -8.95 13.32 -10.13
C GLY A 187 -7.99 12.33 -10.79
N ALA A 188 -6.70 12.55 -10.57
CA ALA A 188 -5.62 11.71 -11.08
C ALA A 188 -4.52 11.54 -10.02
N LEU A 189 -4.15 10.30 -9.72
CA LEU A 189 -3.09 9.96 -8.78
C LEU A 189 -2.17 8.90 -9.38
N LYS A 190 -0.87 9.03 -9.15
CA LYS A 190 0.11 7.99 -9.53
C LYS A 190 0.25 6.90 -8.47
N ASN A 191 -0.23 7.16 -7.26
CA ASN A 191 -0.24 6.22 -6.14
C ASN A 191 -1.44 6.53 -5.23
N VAL A 192 -2.15 5.50 -4.77
CA VAL A 192 -3.30 5.61 -3.87
C VAL A 192 -3.26 4.53 -2.80
N ALA A 193 -3.72 4.88 -1.61
CA ALA A 193 -3.89 3.99 -0.47
C ALA A 193 -5.22 4.29 0.23
N ILE A 194 -5.80 3.30 0.91
CA ILE A 194 -7.08 3.42 1.62
C ILE A 194 -6.98 2.78 3.01
N SER A 195 -7.35 3.51 4.05
CA SER A 195 -7.33 2.99 5.41
C SER A 195 -8.41 1.94 5.64
N VAL A 196 -8.29 1.14 6.71
CA VAL A 196 -9.36 0.21 7.12
C VAL A 196 -10.68 0.90 7.49
N ASP A 197 -10.64 2.22 7.67
CA ASP A 197 -11.80 3.06 8.00
C ASP A 197 -12.29 3.87 6.78
N GLY A 198 -11.78 3.56 5.57
CA GLY A 198 -12.23 4.16 4.30
C GLY A 198 -11.64 5.53 3.98
N ILE A 199 -10.57 5.97 4.66
CA ILE A 199 -9.90 7.24 4.36
C ILE A 199 -8.88 7.01 3.25
N LEU A 200 -9.04 7.73 2.13
CA LEU A 200 -8.12 7.70 1.00
C LEU A 200 -6.96 8.65 1.21
N TRP A 201 -5.77 8.20 0.83
CA TRP A 201 -4.57 9.01 0.67
C TRP A 201 -3.98 8.76 -0.70
N GLY A 202 -3.40 9.80 -1.29
CA GLY A 202 -2.92 9.73 -2.65
C GLY A 202 -1.83 10.72 -2.97
N VAL A 203 -1.04 10.38 -3.97
CA VAL A 203 0.02 11.23 -4.52
C VAL A 203 -0.23 11.42 -6.02
N ALA A 204 -0.31 12.68 -6.45
CA ALA A 204 -0.42 13.06 -7.86
C ALA A 204 0.92 12.99 -8.59
N SER A 205 0.90 13.05 -9.92
CA SER A 205 2.10 12.95 -10.76
C SER A 205 3.18 13.98 -10.38
N ASN A 206 2.76 15.20 -10.04
CA ASN A 206 3.59 16.31 -9.56
C ASN A 206 4.00 16.23 -8.07
N ASN A 207 3.87 15.05 -7.44
CA ASN A 207 4.17 14.79 -6.02
C ASN A 207 3.21 15.45 -5.01
N THR A 208 2.17 16.16 -5.46
CA THR A 208 1.19 16.76 -4.56
C THR A 208 0.39 15.68 -3.83
N ILE A 209 0.18 15.87 -2.54
CA ILE A 209 -0.50 14.92 -1.66
C ILE A 209 -1.96 15.31 -1.52
N TYR A 210 -2.83 14.31 -1.55
CA TYR A 210 -4.26 14.48 -1.32
C TYR A 210 -4.80 13.45 -0.32
N THR A 211 -5.79 13.85 0.45
CA THR A 211 -6.64 12.94 1.21
C THR A 211 -8.10 13.11 0.82
N ARG A 212 -8.89 12.05 0.97
CA ARG A 212 -10.33 12.09 0.75
C ARG A 212 -11.02 11.16 1.74
N GLN A 213 -11.99 11.71 2.45
CA GLN A 213 -12.91 10.92 3.27
C GLN A 213 -14.29 11.01 2.65
N ASP A 214 -14.75 9.89 2.11
CA ASP A 214 -16.16 9.78 1.76
C ASP A 214 -16.91 9.46 3.06
N GLY A 215 -17.68 10.44 3.55
CA GLY A 215 -18.68 10.31 4.60
C GLY A 215 -19.36 8.95 4.49
N GLY A 216 -19.16 8.16 5.54
CA GLY A 216 -19.35 6.72 5.47
C GLY A 216 -20.72 6.36 4.92
N ILE A 217 -20.73 5.60 3.83
CA ILE A 217 -21.84 4.67 3.62
C ILE A 217 -21.52 3.47 4.52
N GLY A 218 -21.72 3.68 5.83
CA GLY A 218 -22.14 2.58 6.68
C GLY A 218 -23.39 2.00 6.03
N GLY A 219 -23.47 0.67 5.98
CA GLY A 219 -24.51 -0.07 5.28
C GLY A 219 -25.95 0.34 5.67
N PRO A 220 -26.96 -0.23 4.98
CA PRO A 220 -28.35 0.14 5.23
C PRO A 220 -28.68 -0.03 6.72
N ALA A 221 -29.21 1.03 7.33
CA ALA A 221 -29.91 0.93 8.60
C ALA A 221 -31.18 0.11 8.34
N PHE A 222 -31.14 -1.18 8.67
CA PHE A 222 -32.36 -1.97 8.83
C PHE A 222 -33.11 -1.42 10.05
N LYS A 223 -34.32 -0.91 9.81
CA LYS A 223 -35.40 -0.92 10.79
C LYS A 223 -36.21 -2.19 10.60
#